data_AF-A0A3L7PEV1-F1
#
_entry.id   AF-A0A3L7PEV1-F1
#
_cell.length_a   1.000
_cell.length_b   1.000
_cell.length_c   1.000
_cell.angle_alpha   90.00
_cell.angle_beta   90.00
_cell.angle_gamma   90.00
#
_symmetry.space_group_name_H-M   'P 1'
#
loop_
_entity.id
_entity.type
_entity.pdbx_description
1 polymer ?
#
loop_
_entity_poly.entity_id
_entity_poly.type
_entity_poly.pdbx_seq_one_letter_code
_entity_poly.pdbx_strand_id
1 'polypeptide(L)'
;MRFNGSTFANRLNSQIEAAREGTKREYHEATPRGTTSVSQVESVTDRSTAWGACLFVSISSLSGNVIMVRVCHVGCLIAAWMLHGFIGFARGDDWPAWRGPAANGVSREVELPLTWSPEEHVRWKIALPGPGNSTPIILGDRVYLTQATDKGKQRSLICFNRKDGSQVWQ
;
A
#
# COMPACT_ATOMS: atom_id res chain seq x y z
N MET A 1 26.35 20.50 -26.29
CA MET A 1 26.37 19.09 -26.76
C MET A 1 24.94 18.66 -27.06
N ARG A 2 24.58 18.42 -28.33
CA ARG A 2 23.28 17.86 -28.71
C ARG A 2 23.42 16.33 -28.74
N PHE A 3 22.69 15.63 -27.88
CA PHE A 3 22.60 14.17 -27.94
C PHE A 3 21.60 13.79 -29.03
N ASN A 4 22.02 12.95 -29.96
CA ASN A 4 21.19 12.43 -31.04
C ASN A 4 20.30 11.30 -30.51
N GLY A 5 18.98 11.53 -30.44
CA GLY A 5 18.02 10.62 -29.81
C GLY A 5 17.86 9.26 -30.50
N SER A 6 18.26 9.14 -31.77
CA SER A 6 18.15 7.88 -32.52
C SER A 6 19.13 6.80 -32.03
N THR A 7 20.29 7.20 -31.51
CA THR A 7 21.32 6.26 -31.03
C THR A 7 20.93 5.61 -29.70
N PHE A 8 20.16 6.31 -28.86
CA PHE A 8 19.69 5.78 -27.57
C PHE A 8 18.56 4.76 -27.76
N ALA A 9 17.58 5.06 -28.63
CA ALA A 9 16.48 4.16 -28.94
C ALA A 9 16.97 2.81 -29.50
N ASN A 10 17.96 2.84 -30.40
CA ASN A 10 18.53 1.62 -30.98
C ASN A 10 19.29 0.77 -29.96
N ARG A 11 19.93 1.40 -28.96
CA ARG A 11 20.64 0.68 -27.89
C ARG A 11 19.68 0.09 -26.85
N LEU A 12 18.51 0.68 -26.65
CA LEU A 12 17.49 0.15 -25.75
C LEU A 12 16.80 -1.08 -26.36
N ASN A 13 16.46 -1.05 -27.65
CA ASN A 13 15.84 -2.18 -28.33
C ASN A 13 16.72 -3.43 -28.37
N SER A 14 18.05 -3.27 -28.57
CA SER A 14 18.95 -4.42 -28.58
C SER A 14 19.11 -5.08 -27.21
N GLN A 15 18.99 -4.32 -26.12
CA GLN A 15 19.04 -4.85 -24.76
C GLN A 15 17.73 -5.55 -24.38
N ILE A 16 16.58 -5.09 -24.90
CA ILE A 16 15.28 -5.73 -24.70
C ILE A 16 15.24 -7.11 -25.36
N GLU A 17 15.73 -7.24 -26.59
CA GLU A 17 15.74 -8.52 -27.30
C GLU A 17 16.72 -9.52 -26.65
N ALA A 18 17.88 -9.06 -26.18
CA ALA A 18 18.81 -9.91 -25.42
C ALA A 18 18.21 -10.42 -24.10
N ALA A 19 17.37 -9.63 -23.43
CA ALA A 19 16.69 -10.04 -22.20
C ALA A 19 15.59 -11.10 -22.47
N ARG A 20 14.90 -11.04 -23.61
CA ARG A 20 13.86 -12.02 -23.99
C ARG A 20 14.43 -13.41 -24.24
N GLU A 21 15.64 -13.50 -24.79
CA GLU A 21 16.32 -14.77 -25.06
C GLU A 21 16.83 -15.45 -23.76
N GLY A 22 17.24 -14.67 -22.75
CA GLY A 22 17.70 -15.20 -21.46
C GLY A 22 16.60 -15.87 -20.65
N THR A 23 15.38 -15.30 -20.64
CA THR A 23 14.23 -15.81 -19.87
C THR A 23 13.64 -17.13 -20.36
N LYS A 24 13.94 -17.58 -21.58
CA LYS A 24 13.42 -18.87 -22.11
C LYS A 24 14.16 -20.10 -21.58
N ARG A 25 15.32 -19.95 -20.93
CA ARG A 25 16.13 -21.09 -20.46
C ARG A 25 15.82 -21.56 -19.04
N GLU A 26 15.04 -20.83 -18.26
CA GLU A 26 14.88 -21.09 -16.82
C GLU A 26 13.56 -21.81 -16.44
N TYR A 27 12.72 -22.17 -17.42
CA TYR A 27 11.40 -22.77 -17.15
C TYR A 27 11.35 -24.31 -17.11
N HIS A 28 12.50 -24.99 -17.18
CA HIS A 28 12.54 -26.43 -17.00
C HIS A 28 13.11 -26.78 -15.61
N GLU A 29 12.23 -27.39 -14.80
CA GLU A 29 12.53 -28.34 -13.72
C GLU A 29 12.51 -27.80 -12.27
N ALA A 30 11.33 -27.86 -11.65
CA ALA A 30 11.20 -27.97 -10.19
C ALA A 30 10.11 -29.01 -9.85
N THR A 31 10.55 -30.22 -9.49
CA THR A 31 9.71 -31.33 -9.00
C THR A 31 9.44 -31.17 -7.49
N PRO A 32 8.25 -31.50 -6.96
CA PRO A 32 8.00 -31.45 -5.52
C PRO A 32 8.43 -32.76 -4.84
N ARG A 33 9.21 -32.66 -3.75
CA ARG A 33 9.57 -33.80 -2.90
C ARG A 33 9.36 -33.48 -1.43
N GLY A 34 8.56 -34.34 -0.77
CA GLY A 34 9.00 -35.00 0.45
C GLY A 34 8.67 -34.34 1.79
N THR A 35 7.65 -34.90 2.42
CA THR A 35 7.35 -34.99 3.86
C THR A 35 8.59 -35.14 4.75
N THR A 36 8.63 -34.43 5.87
CA THR A 36 9.28 -34.92 7.11
C THR A 36 8.50 -34.48 8.33
N SER A 37 8.12 -35.47 9.13
CA SER A 37 7.60 -35.39 10.48
C SER A 37 8.64 -34.80 11.43
N VAL A 38 8.23 -33.89 12.32
CA VAL A 38 9.00 -33.53 13.51
C VAL A 38 8.18 -33.88 14.74
N SER A 39 8.76 -34.77 15.53
CA SER A 39 8.30 -35.25 16.83
C SER A 39 8.65 -34.27 17.96
N GLN A 40 7.64 -34.05 18.81
CA GLN A 40 7.65 -33.80 20.26
C GLN A 40 8.44 -32.63 20.86
N VAL A 41 7.73 -31.79 21.64
CA VAL A 41 8.10 -31.41 23.03
C VAL A 41 6.80 -31.19 23.83
N GLU A 42 6.53 -32.07 24.79
CA GLU A 42 5.59 -31.81 25.88
C GLU A 42 6.21 -30.82 26.87
N SER A 43 5.46 -29.82 27.31
CA SER A 43 5.71 -29.15 28.58
C SER A 43 4.39 -28.90 29.28
N VAL A 44 4.09 -29.76 30.24
CA VAL A 44 3.11 -29.52 31.29
C VAL A 44 3.65 -28.39 32.15
N THR A 45 2.93 -27.27 32.20
CA THR A 45 3.00 -26.34 33.33
C THR A 45 1.59 -25.95 33.73
N ASP A 46 1.11 -26.61 34.78
CA ASP A 46 0.09 -26.08 35.66
C ASP A 46 0.61 -24.78 36.29
N ARG A 47 -0.15 -23.70 36.15
CA ARG A 47 -0.13 -22.58 37.10
C ARG A 47 -1.40 -21.75 36.95
N SER A 48 -2.32 -22.03 37.86
CA SER A 48 -3.37 -21.14 38.34
C SER A 48 -2.97 -19.65 38.31
N THR A 49 -3.66 -18.83 37.52
CA THR A 49 -3.84 -17.40 37.83
C THR A 49 -5.12 -16.89 37.18
N ALA A 50 -6.23 -17.08 37.89
CA ALA A 50 -7.50 -16.45 37.58
C ALA A 50 -7.37 -14.93 37.85
N TRP A 51 -7.33 -14.13 36.79
CA TRP A 51 -7.55 -12.70 36.89
C TRP A 51 -9.05 -12.44 36.86
N GLY A 52 -9.59 -12.06 38.01
CA GLY A 52 -11.01 -11.76 38.20
C GLY A 52 -11.44 -10.55 37.38
N ALA A 53 -12.29 -10.77 36.40
CA ALA A 53 -13.19 -9.75 35.89
C ALA A 53 -14.43 -9.74 36.80
N CYS A 54 -14.44 -8.88 37.81
CA CYS A 54 -15.65 -8.54 38.55
C CYS A 54 -16.56 -7.70 37.65
N LEU A 55 -17.49 -8.34 36.94
CA LEU A 55 -18.69 -7.68 36.45
C LEU A 55 -19.82 -7.97 37.43
N PHE A 56 -20.06 -7.04 38.34
CA PHE A 56 -21.28 -6.98 39.13
C PHE A 56 -22.44 -6.65 38.18
N VAL A 57 -23.16 -7.67 37.71
CA VAL A 57 -24.51 -7.50 37.18
C VAL A 57 -25.47 -7.61 38.37
N SER A 58 -25.90 -6.46 38.88
CA SER A 58 -26.95 -6.39 39.90
C SER A 58 -28.29 -6.77 39.25
N ILE A 59 -28.81 -7.95 39.59
CA ILE A 59 -30.15 -8.39 39.19
C ILE A 59 -31.15 -7.69 40.11
N SER A 60 -31.91 -6.74 39.55
CA SER A 60 -33.12 -6.23 40.20
C SER A 60 -34.32 -6.90 39.54
N SER A 61 -34.95 -7.82 40.24
CA SER A 61 -36.26 -8.36 39.88
C SER A 61 -37.29 -7.24 39.99
N LEU A 62 -37.82 -6.78 38.86
CA LEU A 62 -39.04 -5.99 38.80
C LEU A 62 -39.87 -6.45 37.59
N SER A 63 -41.09 -6.84 37.92
CA SER A 63 -42.22 -7.17 37.06
C SER A 63 -42.37 -6.33 35.79
N GLY A 64 -42.68 -6.98 34.65
CA GLY A 64 -43.40 -6.36 33.53
C GLY A 64 -42.60 -6.11 32.24
N ASN A 65 -42.40 -7.16 31.44
CA ASN A 65 -42.44 -7.27 29.97
C ASN A 65 -42.04 -6.14 28.97
N VAL A 66 -41.40 -5.02 29.33
CA VAL A 66 -41.07 -3.96 28.33
C VAL A 66 -39.61 -3.48 28.36
N ILE A 67 -38.84 -3.78 29.41
CA ILE A 67 -37.47 -3.23 29.55
C ILE A 67 -36.42 -4.09 28.81
N MET A 68 -36.69 -5.39 28.62
CA MET A 68 -35.72 -6.34 28.01
C MET A 68 -35.42 -6.05 26.54
N VAL A 69 -36.34 -5.43 25.80
CA VAL A 69 -36.18 -5.14 24.36
C VAL A 69 -35.26 -3.92 24.10
N ARG A 70 -35.19 -2.96 25.04
CA ARG A 70 -34.37 -1.73 24.85
C ARG A 70 -32.89 -1.92 25.15
N VAL A 71 -32.53 -2.80 26.09
CA VAL A 71 -31.13 -3.11 26.42
C VAL A 71 -30.47 -3.92 25.30
N CYS A 72 -31.24 -4.79 24.65
CA CYS A 72 -30.78 -5.60 23.51
C CYS A 72 -30.39 -4.72 22.31
N HIS A 73 -31.16 -3.66 22.01
CA HIS A 73 -30.82 -2.74 20.92
C HIS A 73 -29.55 -1.91 21.18
N VAL A 74 -29.33 -1.43 22.41
CA VAL A 74 -28.12 -0.64 22.74
C VAL A 74 -26.87 -1.53 22.71
N GLY A 75 -26.96 -2.77 23.20
CA GLY A 75 -25.87 -3.74 23.11
C GLY A 75 -25.52 -4.11 21.66
N CYS A 76 -26.53 -4.34 20.81
CA CYS A 76 -26.32 -4.59 19.38
C CYS A 76 -25.72 -3.39 18.64
N LEU A 77 -26.05 -2.15 19.01
CA LEU A 77 -25.48 -0.94 18.41
C LEU A 77 -24.02 -0.73 18.82
N ILE A 78 -23.64 -1.03 20.07
CA ILE A 78 -22.25 -0.97 20.53
C ILE A 78 -21.42 -2.08 19.88
N ALA A 79 -21.95 -3.30 19.79
CA ALA A 79 -21.31 -4.39 19.07
C ALA A 79 -21.16 -4.06 17.56
N ALA A 80 -22.18 -3.44 16.95
CA ALA A 80 -22.09 -2.96 15.58
C ALA A 80 -21.00 -1.89 15.43
N TRP A 81 -20.90 -0.91 16.34
CA TRP A 81 -19.82 0.10 16.33
C TRP A 81 -18.42 -0.51 16.55
N MET A 82 -18.29 -1.54 17.39
CA MET A 82 -17.05 -2.29 17.57
C MET A 82 -16.68 -3.13 16.34
N LEU A 83 -17.67 -3.66 15.61
CA LEU A 83 -17.46 -4.36 14.33
C LEU A 83 -17.09 -3.43 13.16
N HIS A 84 -17.40 -2.12 13.24
CA HIS A 84 -16.97 -1.13 12.23
C HIS A 84 -15.53 -0.62 12.46
N GLY A 85 -14.86 -1.02 13.54
CA GLY A 85 -13.57 -0.46 13.97
C GLY A 85 -12.33 -0.92 13.18
N PHE A 86 -12.46 -1.84 12.24
CA PHE A 86 -11.34 -2.38 11.47
C PHE A 86 -11.57 -2.29 9.96
N ILE A 87 -11.93 -1.09 9.47
CA ILE A 87 -11.75 -0.79 8.05
C ILE A 87 -10.25 -0.54 7.84
N GLY A 88 -9.53 -1.57 7.41
CA GLY A 88 -8.13 -1.44 7.00
C GLY A 88 -8.04 -0.49 5.81
N PHE A 89 -7.33 0.63 5.97
CA PHE A 89 -7.01 1.49 4.84
C PHE A 89 -5.95 0.80 4.00
N ALA A 90 -6.29 0.47 2.75
CA ALA A 90 -5.29 0.12 1.75
C ALA A 90 -4.34 1.30 1.59
N ARG A 91 -3.08 1.11 2.00
CA ARG A 91 -2.01 2.09 1.86
C ARG A 91 -1.02 1.53 0.85
N GLY A 92 -0.82 2.26 -0.24
CA GLY A 92 0.21 1.89 -1.18
C GLY A 92 1.61 2.19 -0.62
N ASP A 93 2.56 1.32 -0.91
CA ASP A 93 3.96 1.41 -0.46
C ASP A 93 4.64 2.73 -0.85
N ASP A 94 5.73 3.04 -0.14
CA ASP A 94 6.60 4.16 -0.45
C ASP A 94 7.49 3.88 -1.67
N TRP A 95 7.81 4.94 -2.40
CA TRP A 95 8.72 4.93 -3.54
C TRP A 95 9.81 5.99 -3.35
N PRO A 96 10.80 5.72 -2.47
CA PRO A 96 11.71 6.74 -1.94
C PRO A 96 12.80 7.20 -2.93
N ALA A 97 13.03 6.46 -4.02
CA ALA A 97 14.16 6.71 -4.92
C ALA A 97 13.85 6.32 -6.38
N TRP A 98 14.76 6.68 -7.28
CA TRP A 98 14.74 6.20 -8.66
C TRP A 98 14.73 4.67 -8.66
N ARG A 99 13.78 4.08 -9.39
CA ARG A 99 13.52 2.63 -9.44
C ARG A 99 13.00 2.01 -8.13
N GLY A 100 12.53 2.82 -7.19
CA GLY A 100 11.79 2.36 -6.02
C GLY A 100 12.68 1.80 -4.90
N PRO A 101 12.07 1.21 -3.86
CA PRO A 101 12.78 0.81 -2.64
C PRO A 101 13.84 -0.28 -2.87
N ALA A 102 13.63 -1.16 -3.86
CA ALA A 102 14.57 -2.21 -4.24
C ALA A 102 15.46 -1.84 -5.44
N ALA A 103 15.41 -0.58 -5.90
CA ALA A 103 16.17 -0.06 -7.05
C ALA A 103 16.02 -0.85 -8.37
N ASN A 104 14.98 -1.69 -8.50
CA ASN A 104 14.73 -2.54 -9.65
C ASN A 104 13.59 -2.04 -10.56
N GLY A 105 12.81 -1.04 -10.12
CA GLY A 105 11.70 -0.46 -10.85
C GLY A 105 10.41 -1.28 -10.76
N VAL A 106 10.32 -2.21 -9.80
CA VAL A 106 9.19 -3.12 -9.64
C VAL A 106 8.38 -2.75 -8.40
N SER A 107 7.07 -2.63 -8.57
CA SER A 107 6.11 -2.47 -7.47
C SER A 107 5.66 -3.84 -6.95
N ARG A 108 5.39 -3.94 -5.65
CA ARG A 108 4.78 -5.12 -5.02
C ARG A 108 3.25 -5.05 -4.97
N GLU A 109 2.68 -3.92 -5.37
CA GLU A 109 1.24 -3.71 -5.42
C GLU A 109 0.57 -4.69 -6.38
N VAL A 110 -0.58 -5.20 -5.97
CA VAL A 110 -1.42 -6.11 -6.74
C VAL A 110 -2.74 -5.44 -7.09
N GLU A 111 -3.56 -6.06 -7.94
CA GLU A 111 -4.90 -5.57 -8.29
C GLU A 111 -4.91 -4.14 -8.88
N LEU A 112 -3.83 -3.77 -9.57
CA LEU A 112 -3.73 -2.49 -10.24
C LEU A 112 -4.68 -2.44 -11.45
N PRO A 113 -5.31 -1.27 -11.72
CA PRO A 113 -6.17 -1.12 -12.88
C PRO A 113 -5.38 -1.32 -14.18
N LEU A 114 -5.95 -2.10 -15.10
CA LEU A 114 -5.33 -2.43 -16.39
C LEU A 114 -5.76 -1.47 -17.52
N THR A 115 -6.86 -0.74 -17.33
CA THR A 115 -7.35 0.30 -18.25
C THR A 115 -7.13 1.68 -17.65
N TRP A 116 -6.83 2.66 -18.49
CA TRP A 116 -6.58 4.04 -18.05
C TRP A 116 -7.09 5.01 -19.12
N SER A 117 -7.69 6.12 -18.69
CA SER A 117 -8.00 7.26 -19.54
C SER A 117 -7.79 8.55 -18.76
N PRO A 118 -7.90 9.74 -19.37
CA PRO A 118 -7.83 10.99 -18.61
C PRO A 118 -8.91 11.11 -17.53
N GLU A 119 -10.02 10.37 -17.66
CA GLU A 119 -11.17 10.37 -16.74
C GLU A 119 -11.30 9.07 -15.93
N GLU A 120 -10.70 7.96 -16.38
CA GLU A 120 -10.83 6.62 -15.78
C GLU A 120 -9.55 6.20 -15.07
N HIS A 121 -9.71 5.67 -13.85
CA HIS A 121 -8.61 5.19 -12.99
C HIS A 121 -7.54 6.23 -12.62
N VAL A 122 -7.77 7.52 -12.91
CA VAL A 122 -6.95 8.65 -12.46
C VAL A 122 -7.57 9.26 -11.21
N ARG A 123 -6.87 9.20 -10.06
CA ARG A 123 -7.36 9.80 -8.82
C ARG A 123 -7.32 11.33 -8.84
N TRP A 124 -6.25 11.91 -9.38
CA TRP A 124 -6.09 13.34 -9.56
C TRP A 124 -5.05 13.63 -10.64
N LYS A 125 -5.17 14.82 -11.22
CA LYS A 125 -4.22 15.37 -12.18
C LYS A 125 -4.13 16.87 -11.92
N ILE A 126 -2.90 17.39 -11.94
CA ILE A 126 -2.63 18.80 -11.75
C ILE A 126 -1.77 19.33 -12.88
N ALA A 127 -1.96 20.60 -13.22
CA ALA A 127 -1.03 21.31 -14.07
C ALA A 127 0.21 21.66 -13.23
N LEU A 128 1.39 21.32 -13.76
CA LEU A 128 2.65 21.66 -13.12
C LEU A 128 3.08 23.10 -13.48
N PRO A 129 3.61 23.92 -12.55
CA PRO A 129 4.03 25.30 -12.83
C PRO A 129 5.15 25.43 -13.88
N GLY A 130 5.89 24.36 -14.12
CA GLY A 130 6.95 24.27 -15.12
C GLY A 130 7.27 22.82 -15.48
N PRO A 131 8.23 22.59 -16.39
CA PRO A 131 8.61 21.26 -16.81
C PRO A 131 9.15 20.41 -15.63
N GLY A 132 8.56 19.23 -15.44
CA GLY A 132 9.06 18.20 -14.53
C GLY A 132 9.83 17.14 -15.32
N ASN A 133 11.10 16.92 -14.96
CA ASN A 133 11.99 15.96 -15.65
C ASN A 133 12.43 14.80 -14.74
N SER A 134 11.83 14.69 -13.55
CA SER A 134 12.18 13.67 -12.55
C SER A 134 11.12 12.59 -12.43
N THR A 135 11.55 11.43 -11.93
CA THR A 135 10.62 10.43 -11.38
C THR A 135 10.07 10.97 -10.05
N PRO A 136 8.74 10.92 -9.82
CA PRO A 136 8.18 11.32 -8.54
C PRO A 136 8.72 10.43 -7.40
N ILE A 137 8.97 11.05 -6.26
CA ILE A 137 9.25 10.35 -5.01
C ILE A 137 7.97 10.33 -4.18
N ILE A 138 7.61 9.16 -3.67
CA ILE A 138 6.42 8.97 -2.83
C ILE A 138 6.89 8.54 -1.44
N LEU A 139 6.53 9.32 -0.42
CA LEU A 139 6.79 8.98 0.98
C LEU A 139 5.56 9.33 1.81
N GLY A 140 4.91 8.31 2.38
CA GLY A 140 3.65 8.41 3.08
C GLY A 140 2.57 9.10 2.24
N ASP A 141 2.06 10.22 2.76
CA ASP A 141 1.00 11.03 2.14
C ASP A 141 1.54 12.16 1.26
N ARG A 142 2.82 12.12 0.87
CA ARG A 142 3.48 13.17 0.09
C ARG A 142 4.04 12.65 -1.23
N VAL A 143 3.96 13.49 -2.25
CA VAL A 143 4.60 13.30 -3.55
C VAL A 143 5.56 14.45 -3.79
N TYR A 144 6.81 14.14 -4.11
CA TYR A 144 7.85 15.13 -4.37
C TYR A 144 8.30 15.06 -5.82
N LEU A 145 8.48 16.24 -6.42
CA LEU A 145 8.96 16.39 -7.78
C LEU A 145 10.03 17.48 -7.84
N THR A 146 11.02 17.29 -8.71
CA THR A 146 11.93 18.38 -9.08
C THR A 146 11.49 18.99 -10.40
N GLN A 147 11.53 20.31 -10.46
CA GLN A 147 11.19 21.08 -11.65
C GLN A 147 12.29 22.05 -12.02
N ALA A 148 12.38 22.32 -13.32
CA ALA A 148 13.21 23.38 -13.86
C ALA A 148 12.34 24.64 -14.00
N THR A 149 12.56 25.64 -13.15
CA THR A 149 11.87 26.93 -13.17
C THR A 149 12.77 28.01 -13.79
N ASP A 150 12.23 29.21 -14.00
CA ASP A 150 12.90 30.34 -14.65
C ASP A 150 13.63 29.93 -15.96
N LYS A 151 12.87 29.32 -16.88
CA LYS A 151 13.39 28.84 -18.18
C LYS A 151 14.61 27.91 -18.04
N GLY A 152 14.69 27.15 -16.94
CA GLY A 152 15.75 26.19 -16.68
C GLY A 152 16.95 26.73 -15.89
N LYS A 153 16.90 27.97 -15.42
CA LYS A 153 17.96 28.58 -14.61
C LYS A 153 17.86 28.24 -13.12
N GLN A 154 16.69 27.81 -12.67
CA GLN A 154 16.45 27.43 -11.28
C GLN A 154 15.92 26.00 -11.19
N ARG A 155 16.33 25.30 -10.13
CA ARG A 155 15.76 24.00 -9.75
C ARG A 155 14.91 24.20 -8.51
N SER A 156 13.64 23.80 -8.57
CA SER A 156 12.76 23.78 -7.41
C SER A 156 12.43 22.34 -7.01
N LEU A 157 12.15 22.14 -5.73
CA LEU A 157 11.56 20.92 -5.19
C LEU A 157 10.14 21.26 -4.78
N ILE A 158 9.15 20.59 -5.36
CA ILE A 158 7.74 20.82 -5.06
C ILE A 158 7.17 19.60 -4.34
N CYS A 159 6.29 19.86 -3.37
CA CYS A 159 5.62 18.83 -2.60
C CYS A 159 4.10 18.93 -2.76
N PHE A 160 3.48 17.79 -3.03
CA PHE A 160 2.05 17.63 -3.16
C PHE A 160 1.50 16.64 -2.14
N ASN A 161 0.25 16.82 -1.76
CA ASN A 161 -0.52 15.85 -1.00
C ASN A 161 -0.90 14.68 -1.92
N ARG A 162 -0.55 13.45 -1.54
CA ARG A 162 -0.82 12.23 -2.31
C ARG A 162 -2.32 11.95 -2.46
N LYS A 163 -3.16 12.42 -1.52
CA LYS A 163 -4.59 12.12 -1.51
C LYS A 163 -5.35 12.85 -2.61
N ASP A 164 -5.04 14.13 -2.81
CA ASP A 164 -5.83 15.05 -3.65
C ASP A 164 -5.00 15.86 -4.66
N GLY A 165 -3.67 15.75 -4.63
CA GLY A 165 -2.78 16.49 -5.52
C GLY A 165 -2.57 17.95 -5.12
N SER A 166 -3.11 18.42 -3.98
CA SER A 166 -2.92 19.80 -3.54
C SER A 166 -1.46 20.10 -3.26
N GLN A 167 -0.97 21.26 -3.71
CA GLN A 167 0.39 21.72 -3.42
C GLN A 167 0.51 22.08 -1.93
N VAL A 168 1.53 21.54 -1.29
CA VAL A 168 1.82 21.76 0.13
C VAL A 168 2.83 22.90 0.27
N TRP A 169 3.93 22.83 -0.48
CA TRP A 169 5.00 23.83 -0.53
C TRP A 169 5.85 23.64 -1.80
N GLN A 170 6.69 24.62 -2.11
CA GLN A 170 7.66 24.62 -3.22
C GLN A 170 8.91 25.40 -2.81
#